data_AF-A0A973DH26-F1
#
_entry.id   AF-A0A973DH26-F1
#
_cell.length_a   1.000
_cell.length_b   1.000
_cell.length_c   1.000
_cell.angle_alpha   90.00
_cell.angle_beta   90.00
_cell.angle_gamma   90.00
#
_symmetry.space_group_name_H-M   'P 1'
#
loop_
_entity.id
_entity.type
_entity.pdbx_description
1 polymer ?
#
loop_
_entity_poly.entity_id
_entity_poly.type
_entity_poly.pdbx_seq_one_letter_code
_entity_poly.pdbx_strand_id
1 'polypeptide(L)'
;MQFDSTNKPIGIKRIRLALKNSQRAFTWLAKHESAFKQELVLLVLAIAVVFVWQISLYEKIMLLVSVLFVMFAEVVNTAIEAAIDRIGLEIHPLSGLAKDLGSAAVLIALTICALVWGGVFVNNLS
;
A
#
# COMPACT_ATOMS: atom_id res chain seq x y z
N MET A 1 8.00 -18.41 16.83
CA MET A 1 6.79 -17.89 17.52
C MET A 1 5.71 -18.96 17.43
N GLN A 2 5.31 -19.56 18.55
CA GLN A 2 4.11 -20.40 18.58
C GLN A 2 2.87 -19.51 18.43
N PHE A 3 1.95 -19.89 17.56
CA PHE A 3 0.72 -19.15 17.33
C PHE A 3 -0.27 -19.46 18.47
N ASP A 4 -0.23 -18.67 19.56
CA ASP A 4 -1.13 -18.85 20.70
C ASP A 4 -2.51 -18.24 20.38
N SER A 5 -3.50 -19.09 20.14
CA SER A 5 -4.88 -18.69 19.84
C SER A 5 -5.72 -18.40 21.09
N THR A 6 -5.21 -18.71 22.29
CA THR A 6 -5.95 -18.67 23.56
C THR A 6 -5.76 -17.36 24.33
N ASN A 7 -4.63 -16.68 24.18
CA ASN A 7 -4.34 -15.37 24.80
C ASN A 7 -4.42 -14.19 23.82
N LYS A 8 -5.54 -14.05 23.09
CA LYS A 8 -5.74 -12.85 22.27
C LYS A 8 -5.93 -11.62 23.16
N PRO A 9 -5.10 -10.57 23.05
CA PRO A 9 -5.33 -9.33 23.79
C PRO A 9 -6.69 -8.76 23.39
N ILE A 10 -7.49 -8.39 24.38
CA ILE A 10 -8.83 -7.79 24.24
C ILE A 10 -8.81 -6.31 24.62
N GLY A 11 -9.80 -5.56 24.12
CA GLY A 11 -9.98 -4.13 24.42
C GLY A 11 -8.82 -3.24 23.97
N ILE A 12 -8.51 -2.22 24.78
CA ILE A 12 -7.49 -1.18 24.49
C ILE A 12 -6.09 -1.79 24.28
N LYS A 13 -5.77 -2.88 25.00
CA LYS A 13 -4.49 -3.59 24.87
C LYS A 13 -4.30 -4.14 23.45
N ARG A 14 -5.37 -4.59 22.79
CA ARG A 14 -5.35 -5.06 21.40
C ARG A 14 -5.03 -3.93 20.43
N ILE A 15 -5.70 -2.78 20.59
CA ILE A 15 -5.51 -1.61 19.73
C ILE A 15 -4.07 -1.10 19.84
N ARG A 16 -3.53 -0.98 21.05
CA ARG A 16 -2.14 -0.56 21.27
C ARG A 16 -1.14 -1.51 20.63
N LEU A 17 -1.38 -2.83 20.74
CA LEU A 17 -0.51 -3.83 20.11
C LEU A 17 -0.59 -3.76 18.58
N ALA A 18 -1.79 -3.59 18.02
CA ALA A 18 -1.98 -3.43 16.58
C ALA A 18 -1.25 -2.19 16.04
N LEU A 19 -1.38 -1.05 16.72
CA LEU A 19 -0.65 0.18 16.37
C LEU A 19 0.87 -0.02 16.40
N LYS A 20 1.40 -0.68 17.43
CA LYS A 20 2.84 -0.99 17.52
C LYS A 20 3.30 -1.91 16.39
N ASN A 21 2.48 -2.89 16.03
CA ASN A 21 2.77 -3.80 14.91
C ASN A 21 2.76 -3.05 13.57
N SER A 22 1.77 -2.19 13.33
CA SER A 22 1.72 -1.33 12.14
C SER A 22 2.93 -0.41 12.07
N GLN A 23 3.29 0.29 13.15
CA GLN A 23 4.48 1.14 13.19
C GLN A 23 5.77 0.40 12.82
N ARG A 24 5.94 -0.83 13.33
CA ARG A 24 7.09 -1.67 12.96
C ARG A 24 7.08 -2.03 11.47
N ALA A 25 5.93 -2.40 10.92
CA ALA A 25 5.79 -2.74 9.50
C ALA A 25 6.13 -1.53 8.60
N PHE A 26 5.54 -0.36 8.88
CA PHE A 26 5.84 0.88 8.15
C PHE A 26 7.32 1.28 8.24
N THR A 27 7.94 1.14 9.41
CA THR A 27 9.37 1.43 9.58
C THR A 27 10.24 0.45 8.79
N TRP A 28 9.83 -0.81 8.71
CA TRP A 28 10.55 -1.83 7.94
C TRP A 28 10.43 -1.55 6.44
N LEU A 29 9.22 -1.31 5.93
CA LEU A 29 8.94 -0.97 4.52
C LEU A 29 9.73 0.27 4.09
N ALA A 30 9.66 1.35 4.86
CA ALA A 30 10.38 2.59 4.56
C ALA A 30 11.92 2.43 4.52
N LYS A 31 12.47 1.38 5.15
CA LYS A 31 13.91 1.09 5.12
C LYS A 31 14.29 0.15 3.97
N HIS A 32 13.50 -0.91 3.74
CA HIS A 32 13.89 -2.02 2.87
C HIS A 32 13.26 -1.96 1.48
N GLU A 33 12.04 -1.42 1.35
CA GLU A 33 11.31 -1.41 0.08
C GLU A 33 11.48 -0.10 -0.68
N SER A 34 12.15 -0.17 -1.84
CA SER A 34 12.40 1.01 -2.67
C SER A 34 11.13 1.53 -3.33
N ALA A 35 10.24 0.64 -3.77
CA ALA A 35 8.94 1.01 -4.33
C ALA A 35 8.09 1.77 -3.31
N PHE A 36 7.96 1.24 -2.08
CA PHE A 36 7.26 1.93 -0.98
C PHE A 36 7.82 3.34 -0.69
N LYS A 37 9.14 3.54 -0.78
CA LYS A 37 9.75 4.87 -0.63
C LYS A 37 9.34 5.83 -1.75
N GLN A 38 9.31 5.35 -2.99
CA GLN A 38 8.87 6.15 -4.14
C GLN A 38 7.40 6.55 -3.98
N GLU A 39 6.54 5.63 -3.55
CA GLU A 39 5.13 5.90 -3.31
C GLU A 39 4.91 6.89 -2.16
N LEU A 40 5.72 6.83 -1.11
CA LEU A 40 5.67 7.83 -0.03
C LEU A 40 6.02 9.23 -0.55
N VAL A 41 7.01 9.34 -1.43
CA VAL A 41 7.33 10.61 -2.12
C VAL A 41 6.17 11.04 -3.00
N LEU A 42 5.58 10.14 -3.78
CA LEU A 42 4.40 10.43 -4.60
C LEU A 42 3.21 10.91 -3.75
N LEU A 43 3.00 10.32 -2.57
CA LEU A 43 1.96 10.76 -1.64
C LEU A 43 2.22 12.19 -1.14
N VAL A 44 3.46 12.52 -0.75
CA VAL A 44 3.82 13.88 -0.33
C VAL A 44 3.61 14.88 -1.47
N LEU A 45 4.01 14.54 -2.69
CA LEU A 45 3.80 15.37 -3.88
C LEU A 45 2.31 15.52 -4.19
N ALA A 46 1.53 14.44 -4.12
CA ALA A 46 0.08 14.45 -4.31
C ALA A 46 -0.61 15.39 -3.32
N ILE A 47 -0.23 15.34 -2.03
CA ILE A 47 -0.75 16.25 -1.00
C ILE A 47 -0.41 17.70 -1.35
N ALA A 48 0.83 17.99 -1.75
CA ALA A 48 1.23 19.34 -2.14
C ALA A 48 0.41 19.86 -3.33
N VAL A 49 0.24 19.05 -4.38
CA VAL A 49 -0.55 19.39 -5.56
C VAL A 49 -2.01 19.64 -5.19
N VAL A 50 -2.63 18.72 -4.45
CA VAL A 50 -4.03 18.79 -4.03
C VAL A 50 -4.30 20.01 -3.13
N PHE A 51 -3.31 20.44 -2.35
CA PHE A 51 -3.45 21.64 -1.51
C PHE A 51 -3.47 22.93 -2.35
N VAL A 52 -2.61 23.03 -3.36
CA VAL A 52 -2.49 24.23 -4.21
C VAL A 52 -3.57 24.27 -5.31
N TRP A 53 -4.01 23.12 -5.80
CA TRP A 53 -4.99 23.03 -6.89
C TRP A 53 -6.41 23.36 -6.39
N GLN A 54 -7.05 24.32 -7.04
CA GLN A 54 -8.40 24.78 -6.73
C GLN A 54 -9.47 23.86 -7.35
N ILE A 55 -9.58 22.64 -6.81
CA ILE A 55 -10.57 21.63 -7.19
C ILE A 55 -11.51 21.32 -6.02
N SER A 56 -12.62 20.63 -6.31
CA SER A 56 -13.61 20.27 -5.30
C SER A 56 -13.04 19.34 -4.23
N LEU A 57 -13.58 19.39 -3.00
CA LEU A 57 -13.15 18.52 -1.90
C LEU A 57 -13.23 17.02 -2.28
N TYR A 58 -14.23 16.63 -3.06
CA TYR A 58 -14.40 15.25 -3.52
C TYR A 58 -13.24 14.83 -4.44
N GLU A 59 -12.83 15.68 -5.38
CA GLU A 59 -11.69 15.40 -6.26
C GLU A 59 -10.39 15.30 -5.45
N LYS A 60 -10.18 16.21 -4.47
CA LYS A 60 -9.04 16.12 -3.54
C LYS A 60 -8.97 14.78 -2.84
N ILE A 61 -10.11 14.33 -2.27
CA ILE A 61 -10.20 13.04 -1.58
C ILE A 61 -9.93 11.88 -2.55
N MET A 62 -10.51 11.90 -3.75
CA MET A 62 -10.31 10.84 -4.74
C MET A 62 -8.84 10.70 -5.15
N LEU A 63 -8.14 11.82 -5.38
CA LEU A 63 -6.71 11.83 -5.72
C LEU A 63 -5.83 11.27 -4.60
N LEU A 64 -6.12 11.62 -3.35
CA LEU A 64 -5.36 11.11 -2.20
C LEU A 64 -5.64 9.64 -1.93
N VAL A 65 -6.91 9.23 -2.01
CA VAL A 65 -7.31 7.83 -1.80
C VAL A 65 -6.70 6.93 -2.87
N SER A 66 -6.60 7.37 -4.12
CA SER A 66 -6.00 6.56 -5.18
C SER A 66 -4.50 6.30 -4.96
N VAL A 67 -3.75 7.30 -4.49
CA VAL A 67 -2.33 7.12 -4.12
C VAL A 67 -2.19 6.22 -2.89
N LEU A 68 -3.05 6.38 -1.87
CA LEU A 68 -3.09 5.48 -0.72
C LEU A 68 -3.44 4.03 -1.11
N PHE A 69 -4.26 3.84 -2.14
CA PHE A 69 -4.60 2.51 -2.65
C PHE A 69 -3.41 1.84 -3.33
N VAL A 70 -2.57 2.60 -4.05
CA VAL A 70 -1.29 2.10 -4.59
C VAL A 70 -0.39 1.62 -3.44
N MET A 71 -0.21 2.45 -2.40
CA MET A 71 0.57 2.06 -1.22
C MET A 71 0.03 0.82 -0.51
N PHE A 72 -1.30 0.67 -0.46
CA PHE A 72 -1.93 -0.52 0.09
C PHE A 72 -1.59 -1.77 -0.73
N ALA A 73 -1.68 -1.68 -2.07
CA ALA A 73 -1.35 -2.79 -2.95
C ALA A 73 0.12 -3.20 -2.82
N GLU A 74 1.04 -2.24 -2.71
CA GLU A 74 2.47 -2.51 -2.51
C GLU A 74 2.75 -3.21 -1.18
N VAL A 75 2.13 -2.75 -0.09
CA VAL A 75 2.24 -3.41 1.22
C VAL A 75 1.75 -4.87 1.15
N VAL A 76 0.67 -5.12 0.40
CA VAL A 76 0.14 -6.48 0.19
C VAL A 76 1.10 -7.30 -0.67
N ASN A 77 1.66 -6.74 -1.74
CA ASN A 77 2.66 -7.41 -2.57
C ASN A 77 3.87 -7.84 -1.74
N THR A 78 4.45 -6.93 -0.97
CA THR A 78 5.58 -7.23 -0.08
C THR A 78 5.21 -8.28 0.98
N ALA A 79 3.98 -8.25 1.50
CA ALA A 79 3.53 -9.26 2.46
C ALA A 79 3.44 -10.66 1.83
N ILE A 80 3.00 -10.76 0.57
CA ILE A 80 2.98 -12.01 -0.19
C ILE A 80 4.41 -12.48 -0.43
N GLU A 81 5.29 -11.62 -0.91
CA GLU A 81 6.71 -11.95 -1.13
C GLU A 81 7.38 -12.47 0.15
N ALA A 82 7.21 -11.77 1.27
CA ALA A 82 7.76 -12.19 2.56
C ALA A 82 7.19 -13.54 3.05
N ALA A 83 5.91 -13.83 2.75
CA ALA A 83 5.29 -15.10 3.09
C ALA A 83 5.83 -16.25 2.22
N ILE A 84 6.03 -16.00 0.92
CA ILE A 84 6.56 -16.98 -0.04
C ILE A 84 8.04 -17.25 0.24
N ASP A 85 8.85 -16.20 0.45
CA ASP A 85 10.30 -16.32 0.69
C ASP A 85 10.64 -17.09 1.98
N ARG A 86 9.71 -17.12 2.94
CA ARG A 86 9.84 -17.93 4.15
C ARG A 86 9.70 -19.44 3.91
N ILE A 87 8.92 -19.87 2.92
CA ILE A 87 8.47 -21.27 2.79
C ILE A 87 9.53 -22.18 2.15
N GLY A 88 10.46 -21.67 1.35
CA GLY A 88 11.61 -22.46 0.91
C GLY A 88 12.34 -21.88 -0.31
N LEU A 89 13.63 -22.20 -0.42
CA LEU A 89 14.52 -21.82 -1.53
C LEU A 89 14.28 -22.66 -2.81
N GLU A 90 13.41 -23.67 -2.76
CA GLU A 90 13.03 -24.46 -3.93
C GLU A 90 12.03 -23.66 -4.78
N ILE A 91 12.39 -23.45 -6.04
CA ILE A 91 11.55 -22.72 -7.00
C ILE A 91 10.32 -23.59 -7.32
N HIS A 92 9.22 -23.33 -6.63
CA HIS A 92 7.93 -23.94 -6.93
C HIS A 92 7.14 -23.05 -7.91
N PRO A 93 6.54 -23.60 -8.99
CA PRO A 93 5.78 -22.80 -9.97
C PRO A 93 4.68 -21.92 -9.33
N LEU A 94 4.00 -22.43 -8.31
CA LEU A 94 2.97 -21.66 -7.58
C LEU A 94 3.55 -20.48 -6.78
N SER A 95 4.79 -20.57 -6.29
CA SER A 95 5.47 -19.46 -5.60
C SER A 95 5.78 -18.32 -6.57
N GLY A 96 6.18 -18.65 -7.81
CA GLY A 96 6.33 -17.68 -8.88
C GLY A 96 5.00 -17.00 -9.22
N LEU A 97 3.95 -17.79 -9.45
CA LEU A 97 2.60 -17.27 -9.73
C LEU A 97 2.09 -16.33 -8.62
N ALA A 98 2.33 -16.66 -7.35
CA ALA A 98 1.91 -15.80 -6.23
C ALA A 98 2.58 -14.41 -6.27
N LYS A 99 3.87 -14.35 -6.62
CA LYS A 99 4.60 -13.08 -6.79
C LYS A 99 4.12 -12.30 -8.01
N ASP A 100 3.88 -13.00 -9.13
CA ASP A 100 3.33 -12.37 -10.34
C ASP A 100 1.96 -11.75 -10.09
N LEU A 101 1.09 -12.44 -9.32
CA LEU A 101 -0.23 -11.92 -8.95
C LEU A 101 -0.13 -10.72 -7.99
N GLY A 102 0.83 -10.73 -7.06
CA GLY A 102 1.12 -9.56 -6.21
C GLY A 102 1.52 -8.35 -7.03
N SER A 103 2.46 -8.53 -7.97
CA SER A 103 2.89 -7.46 -8.89
C SER A 103 1.75 -6.98 -9.81
N ALA A 104 0.89 -7.89 -10.28
CA ALA A 104 -0.29 -7.52 -11.06
C ALA A 104 -1.29 -6.67 -10.26
N ALA A 105 -1.45 -6.93 -8.95
CA ALA A 105 -2.29 -6.11 -8.08
C ALA A 105 -1.76 -4.67 -7.96
N VAL A 106 -0.44 -4.49 -7.84
CA VAL A 106 0.21 -3.16 -7.86
C VAL A 106 -0.04 -2.45 -9.18
N LEU A 107 0.11 -3.14 -10.32
CA LEU A 107 -0.16 -2.58 -11.64
C LEU A 107 -1.62 -2.10 -11.80
N ILE A 108 -2.58 -2.89 -11.30
CA ILE A 108 -3.99 -2.50 -11.29
C ILE A 108 -4.21 -1.25 -10.44
N ALA A 109 -3.59 -1.18 -9.25
CA ALA A 109 -3.69 -0.01 -8.39
C ALA A 109 -3.09 1.25 -9.04
N LEU A 110 -1.94 1.12 -9.70
CA LEU A 110 -1.32 2.21 -10.48
C LEU A 110 -2.22 2.67 -11.63
N THR A 111 -2.87 1.73 -12.33
CA THR A 111 -3.82 2.04 -13.41
C THR A 111 -5.01 2.83 -12.88
N ILE A 112 -5.59 2.41 -11.75
CA ILE A 112 -6.67 3.14 -11.08
C ILE A 112 -6.20 4.54 -10.69
N CYS A 113 -5.01 4.67 -10.12
CA CYS A 113 -4.44 5.97 -9.75
C CYS A 113 -4.30 6.89 -10.97
N ALA A 114 -3.73 6.39 -12.07
CA ALA A 114 -3.58 7.13 -13.31
C ALA A 114 -4.94 7.58 -13.90
N LEU A 115 -5.94 6.70 -13.88
CA LEU A 115 -7.29 7.02 -14.36
C LEU A 115 -7.97 8.10 -13.52
N VAL A 116 -7.86 8.03 -12.19
CA VAL A 116 -8.43 9.04 -11.29
C VAL A 116 -7.75 10.40 -11.50
N TRP A 117 -6.42 10.42 -11.55
CA TRP A 117 -5.66 11.66 -11.80
C TRP A 117 -5.97 12.25 -13.17
N GLY A 118 -5.95 11.42 -14.23
CA GLY A 118 -6.30 11.85 -15.58
C GLY A 118 -7.74 12.36 -15.69
N GLY A 119 -8.69 11.68 -15.04
CA GLY A 119 -10.10 12.08 -15.03
C GLY A 119 -10.31 13.44 -14.37
N VAL A 120 -9.74 13.67 -13.18
CA VAL A 120 -9.82 14.97 -12.51
C VAL A 120 -9.12 16.05 -13.32
N PHE A 121 -7.96 15.75 -13.90
CA PHE A 121 -7.23 16.69 -14.74
C PHE A 121 -8.04 17.14 -15.96
N VAL A 122 -8.62 16.20 -16.71
CA VAL A 122 -9.46 16.50 -17.87
C VAL A 122 -10.71 17.29 -17.46
N ASN A 123 -11.37 16.90 -16.36
CA ASN A 123 -12.58 17.58 -15.86
C ASN A 123 -12.36 19.04 -15.45
N ASN A 124 -11.13 19.40 -15.04
CA ASN A 124 -10.79 20.76 -14.61
C ASN A 124 -10.02 21.56 -15.68
N LEU A 125 -9.83 20.98 -16.87
CA LEU A 125 -9.28 21.64 -18.06
C LEU A 125 -10.38 22.17 -19.01
N SER A 126 -11.56 21.55 -18.96
CA SER A 126 -12.77 21.94 -19.70
C SER A 126 -13.54 23.03 -18.99
#